data_AF-A0A161W0D7-F1
#
_entry.id   AF-A0A161W0D7-F1
#
_cell.length_a   1.000
_cell.length_b   1.000
_cell.length_c   1.000
_cell.angle_alpha   90.00
_cell.angle_beta   90.00
_cell.angle_gamma   90.00
#
_symmetry.space_group_name_H-M   'P 1'
#
loop_
_entity.id
_entity.type
_entity.pdbx_description
1 polymer ?
#
loop_
_entity_poly.entity_id
_entity_poly.type
_entity_poly.pdbx_seq_one_letter_code
_entity_poly.pdbx_strand_id
1 'polypeptide(L)'
;MIHFLFGIDPWFIFYTPYTPSFNRCDFISGRDIGLPFSGLVYCFPSVANYLGGDIISGLLTAQIHKGSELSLYMDIGTNGEMVLGNNEFMIRVAGEAGTALEGGISKQGMRASRGAVDSVRIVNNEMIITTIQNAKPIGICGSGIVDLLAEMLLEGWIDYSDRFVPGRSERIVLREGEYVVIYAWENESGSSEELLFSQTDILSFMDTKAAANTK
;
A
#
# COMPACT_ATOMS: atom_id res chain seq x y z
N MET A 1 2.07 6.34 15.71
CA MET A 1 3.12 5.33 15.94
C MET A 1 4.13 5.75 17.01
N ILE A 2 4.73 6.94 16.94
CA ILE A 2 5.75 7.37 17.93
C ILE A 2 5.23 7.38 19.38
N HIS A 3 3.97 7.76 19.62
CA HIS A 3 3.35 7.66 20.96
C HIS A 3 3.42 6.23 21.53
N PHE A 4 3.10 5.22 20.73
CA PHE A 4 3.21 3.82 21.16
C PHE A 4 4.66 3.41 21.42
N LEU A 5 5.61 3.86 20.59
CA LEU A 5 7.04 3.58 20.78
C LEU A 5 7.53 4.09 22.15
N PHE A 6 7.02 5.22 22.62
CA PHE A 6 7.39 5.81 23.91
C PHE A 6 6.49 5.38 25.08
N GLY A 7 5.53 4.47 24.84
CA GLY A 7 4.57 4.06 25.87
C GLY A 7 3.66 5.20 26.34
N ILE A 8 3.45 6.22 25.51
CA ILE A 8 2.58 7.37 25.79
C ILE A 8 1.18 7.06 25.28
N ASP A 9 0.18 7.30 26.12
CA ASP A 9 -1.23 7.14 25.74
C ASP A 9 -1.59 8.07 24.56
N PRO A 10 -1.98 7.52 23.39
CA PRO A 10 -2.32 8.30 22.22
C PRO A 10 -3.78 8.78 22.23
N TRP A 11 -4.56 8.55 23.29
CA TRP A 11 -6.01 8.81 23.31
C TRP A 11 -6.41 10.20 22.78
N PHE A 12 -5.66 11.24 23.14
CA PHE A 12 -5.93 12.61 22.71
C PHE A 12 -5.75 12.88 21.21
N ILE A 13 -5.06 11.99 20.47
CA ILE A 13 -4.96 12.05 19.00
C ILE A 13 -6.32 11.79 18.34
N PHE A 14 -7.16 10.95 18.97
CA PHE A 14 -8.44 10.52 18.43
C PHE A 14 -9.63 11.32 18.99
N TYR A 15 -9.40 12.10 20.05
CA TYR A 15 -10.45 12.88 20.70
C TYR A 15 -10.36 14.35 20.32
N THR A 16 -11.49 14.96 19.95
CA THR A 16 -11.57 16.38 19.60
C THR A 16 -10.96 17.27 20.70
N PRO A 17 -10.03 18.20 20.38
CA PRO A 17 -9.72 18.74 19.04
C PRO A 17 -8.55 18.04 18.31
N TYR A 18 -8.31 16.76 18.58
CA TYR A 18 -7.32 15.89 17.93
C TYR A 18 -5.87 16.30 18.19
N THR A 19 -5.52 16.52 19.45
CA THR A 19 -4.22 17.08 19.84
C THR A 19 -3.22 15.96 20.17
N PRO A 20 -2.10 15.84 19.45
CA PRO A 20 -1.01 14.95 19.84
C PRO A 20 -0.40 15.35 21.19
N SER A 21 -0.08 14.38 22.04
CA SER A 21 0.58 14.64 23.35
C SER A 21 1.93 15.34 23.20
N PHE A 22 2.60 15.16 22.07
CA PHE A 22 3.82 15.85 21.66
C PHE A 22 3.92 15.83 20.14
N ASN A 23 4.66 16.79 19.59
CA ASN A 23 4.98 16.87 18.15
C ASN A 23 6.49 16.82 17.87
N ARG A 24 7.32 17.01 18.89
CA ARG A 24 8.76 16.95 18.78
C ARG A 24 9.29 16.00 19.84
N CYS A 25 10.27 15.22 19.45
CA CYS A 25 11.02 14.35 20.32
C CYS A 25 12.45 14.89 20.31
N ASP A 26 13.02 15.10 21.49
CA ASP A 26 14.45 15.33 21.60
C ASP A 26 15.20 14.02 21.34
N PHE A 27 16.54 14.06 21.37
CA PHE A 27 17.34 12.85 21.34
C PHE A 27 17.12 12.05 22.62
N ILE A 28 16.70 10.79 22.48
CA ILE A 28 16.40 9.90 23.61
C ILE A 28 17.36 8.71 23.57
N SER A 29 17.80 8.22 24.72
CA SER A 29 18.60 6.99 24.78
C SER A 29 17.75 5.79 24.35
N GLY A 30 18.29 4.94 23.46
CA GLY A 30 17.61 3.72 23.02
C GLY A 30 17.23 2.80 24.19
N ARG A 31 18.04 2.76 25.25
CA ARG A 31 17.74 2.00 26.46
C ARG A 31 16.51 2.52 27.21
N ASP A 32 16.30 3.83 27.20
CA ASP A 32 15.21 4.49 27.95
C ASP A 32 13.84 4.14 27.35
N ILE A 33 13.81 3.76 26.07
CA ILE A 33 12.61 3.30 25.35
C ILE A 33 12.62 1.79 25.06
N GLY A 34 13.48 1.03 25.77
CA GLY A 34 13.48 -0.44 25.71
C GLY A 34 14.14 -1.07 24.47
N LEU A 35 14.92 -0.31 23.69
CA LEU A 35 15.69 -0.85 22.57
C LEU A 35 17.02 -1.46 23.03
N PRO A 36 17.51 -2.53 22.39
CA PRO A 36 18.70 -3.28 22.82
C PRO A 36 20.03 -2.60 22.46
N PHE A 37 20.10 -1.26 22.51
CA PHE A 37 21.32 -0.49 22.25
C PHE A 37 21.36 0.82 23.05
N SER A 38 22.56 1.35 23.32
CA SER A 38 22.79 2.54 24.17
C SER A 38 23.04 3.84 23.39
N GLY A 39 22.73 3.85 22.11
CA GLY A 39 22.86 5.04 21.26
C GLY A 39 21.68 5.99 21.44
N LEU A 40 21.78 7.17 20.83
CA LEU A 40 20.67 8.11 20.75
C LEU A 40 19.72 7.70 19.62
N VAL A 41 18.43 7.81 19.90
CA VAL A 41 17.32 7.67 18.98
C VAL A 41 16.82 9.07 18.65
N TYR A 42 16.75 9.36 17.35
CA TYR A 42 16.11 10.55 16.83
C TYR A 42 14.82 10.12 16.12
N CYS A 43 13.68 10.62 16.59
CA CYS A 43 12.40 10.44 15.93
C CYS A 43 12.07 11.72 15.15
N PHE A 44 11.68 11.58 13.88
CA PHE A 44 11.20 12.71 13.11
C PHE A 44 10.00 13.37 13.81
N PRO A 45 9.92 14.71 13.80
CA PRO A 45 8.80 15.41 14.41
C PRO A 45 7.51 15.15 13.65
N SER A 46 6.39 15.21 14.35
CA SER A 46 5.05 15.30 13.77
C SER A 46 4.57 16.74 13.77
N VAL A 47 3.52 17.04 12.99
CA VAL A 47 2.94 18.38 12.92
C VAL A 47 1.53 18.41 13.52
N ALA A 48 0.75 17.36 13.29
CA ALA A 48 -0.64 17.25 13.70
C ALA A 48 -1.06 15.78 13.84
N ASN A 49 -2.30 15.54 14.28
CA ASN A 49 -2.91 14.23 14.17
C ASN A 49 -2.88 13.74 12.71
N TYR A 50 -2.46 12.49 12.54
CA TYR A 50 -2.27 11.83 11.24
C TYR A 50 -1.20 12.48 10.32
N LEU A 51 -0.42 13.46 10.81
CA LEU A 51 0.74 14.03 10.09
C LEU A 51 2.00 13.73 10.88
N GLY A 52 2.48 12.50 10.72
CA GLY A 52 3.61 11.94 11.45
C GLY A 52 4.97 12.29 10.86
N GLY A 53 6.01 11.79 11.53
CA GLY A 53 7.40 11.95 11.11
C GLY A 53 7.76 11.16 9.85
N ASP A 54 6.99 10.14 9.50
CA ASP A 54 7.03 9.42 8.21
C ASP A 54 6.83 10.39 7.03
N ILE A 55 5.78 11.21 7.07
CA ILE A 55 5.50 12.19 6.03
C ILE A 55 6.58 13.27 5.99
N ILE A 56 7.02 13.76 7.16
CA ILE A 56 8.09 14.77 7.22
C ILE A 56 9.40 14.24 6.65
N SER A 57 9.75 12.99 6.95
CA SER A 57 10.92 12.31 6.40
C SER A 57 10.80 12.13 4.88
N GLY A 58 9.61 11.75 4.39
CA GLY A 58 9.30 11.64 2.97
C GLY A 58 9.46 12.97 2.23
N LEU A 59 8.89 14.05 2.77
CA LEU A 59 9.01 15.41 2.22
C LEU A 59 10.45 15.92 2.20
N LEU A 60 11.23 15.62 3.24
CA LEU A 60 12.65 15.97 3.29
C LEU A 60 13.43 15.26 2.18
N THR A 61 13.08 14.00 1.91
CA THR A 61 13.69 13.18 0.86
C THR A 61 13.29 13.68 -0.53
N ALA A 62 12.00 13.96 -0.74
CA ALA A 62 11.46 14.44 -2.00
C ALA A 62 11.87 15.89 -2.34
N GLN A 63 12.25 16.67 -1.32
CA GLN A 63 12.75 18.04 -1.45
C GLN A 63 11.78 19.01 -2.16
N ILE A 64 10.47 18.77 -2.09
CA ILE A 64 9.46 19.65 -2.71
C ILE A 64 9.53 21.09 -2.17
N HIS A 65 9.94 21.24 -0.91
CA HIS A 65 10.14 22.52 -0.22
C HIS A 65 11.31 23.36 -0.78
N LYS A 66 12.13 22.82 -1.71
CA LYS A 66 13.24 23.54 -2.35
C LYS A 66 12.89 24.05 -3.75
N GLY A 67 11.89 23.47 -4.40
CA GLY A 67 11.47 23.84 -5.74
C GLY A 67 10.43 24.95 -5.73
N SER A 68 10.40 25.77 -6.78
CA SER A 68 9.29 26.71 -7.04
C SER A 68 8.09 26.02 -7.70
N GLU A 69 8.32 24.87 -8.32
CA GLU A 69 7.29 24.08 -9.02
C GLU A 69 6.27 23.50 -8.04
N LEU A 70 4.99 23.60 -8.41
CA LEU A 70 3.91 22.98 -7.65
C LEU A 70 4.00 21.46 -7.75
N SER A 71 4.16 20.80 -6.60
CA SER A 71 4.39 19.36 -6.51
C SER A 71 3.35 18.71 -5.60
N LEU A 72 2.89 17.52 -5.98
CA LEU A 72 2.06 16.65 -5.14
C LEU A 72 2.90 15.47 -4.65
N TYR A 73 3.12 15.40 -3.35
CA TYR A 73 3.65 14.22 -2.67
C TYR A 73 2.48 13.37 -2.17
N MET A 74 2.53 12.07 -2.41
CA MET A 74 1.53 11.12 -1.93
C MET A 74 2.24 9.98 -1.20
N ASP A 75 1.89 9.77 0.05
CA ASP A 75 2.21 8.56 0.81
C ASP A 75 0.95 7.69 0.81
N ILE A 76 1.07 6.50 0.21
CA ILE A 76 -0.04 5.58 0.07
C ILE A 76 0.29 4.32 0.85
N GLY A 77 -0.25 4.25 2.06
CA GLY A 77 -0.24 3.06 2.91
C GLY A 77 -1.66 2.77 3.41
N THR A 78 -1.74 2.27 4.64
CA THR A 78 -3.01 2.13 5.37
C THR A 78 -3.81 3.44 5.38
N ASN A 79 -3.12 4.57 5.50
CA ASN A 79 -3.69 5.89 5.28
C ASN A 79 -3.23 6.43 3.92
N GLY A 80 -4.01 7.36 3.37
CA GLY A 80 -3.62 8.17 2.23
C GLY A 80 -3.25 9.56 2.72
N GLU A 81 -1.96 9.86 2.80
CA GLU A 81 -1.46 11.20 3.11
C GLU A 81 -1.00 11.88 1.84
N MET A 82 -1.45 13.12 1.62
CA MET A 82 -1.04 13.92 0.48
C MET A 82 -0.57 15.30 0.90
N VAL A 83 0.46 15.80 0.24
CA VAL A 83 1.01 17.14 0.46
C VAL A 83 1.19 17.83 -0.89
N LEU A 84 0.46 18.91 -1.10
CA LEU A 84 0.56 19.77 -2.28
C LEU A 84 1.29 21.05 -1.91
N GLY A 85 2.33 21.40 -2.65
CA GLY A 85 3.05 22.64 -2.39
C GLY A 85 4.37 22.80 -3.13
N ASN A 86 5.14 23.79 -2.66
CA ASN A 86 6.46 24.18 -3.15
C ASN A 86 7.25 24.88 -2.02
N ASN A 87 8.27 25.67 -2.35
CA ASN A 87 9.07 26.44 -1.40
C ASN A 87 8.35 27.61 -0.71
N GLU A 88 7.18 28.03 -1.20
CA GLU A 88 6.40 29.14 -0.62
C GLU A 88 5.31 28.64 0.33
N PHE A 89 4.66 27.52 0.00
CA PHE A 89 3.57 26.96 0.81
C PHE A 89 3.51 25.44 0.70
N MET A 90 2.92 24.81 1.73
CA MET A 90 2.55 23.39 1.70
C MET A 90 1.19 23.22 2.36
N ILE A 91 0.30 22.48 1.69
CA ILE A 91 -1.02 22.09 2.16
C ILE A 91 -1.04 20.58 2.26
N ARG A 92 -1.59 20.06 3.34
CA ARG A 92 -1.69 18.62 3.58
C ARG A 92 -3.13 18.20 3.78
N VAL A 93 -3.45 17.01 3.30
CA VAL A 93 -4.64 16.25 3.65
C VAL A 93 -4.23 14.84 4.07
N ALA A 94 -5.04 14.21 4.93
CA ALA A 94 -4.99 12.77 5.11
C ALA A 94 -6.40 12.22 5.12
N GLY A 95 -6.55 11.03 4.57
CA GLY A 95 -7.75 10.23 4.63
C GLY A 95 -7.40 8.77 4.92
N GLU A 96 -8.43 7.99 5.20
CA GLU A 96 -8.30 6.54 5.19
C GLU A 96 -8.11 6.11 3.73
N ALA A 97 -7.01 5.42 3.42
CA ALA A 97 -6.85 4.79 2.11
C ALA A 97 -7.33 3.35 2.18
N GLY A 98 -6.92 2.61 3.22
CA GLY A 98 -7.09 1.17 3.41
C GLY A 98 -5.86 0.38 2.97
N THR A 99 -5.76 -0.89 3.39
CA THR A 99 -4.51 -1.69 3.29
C THR A 99 -4.32 -2.43 1.95
N ALA A 100 -4.95 -1.98 0.86
CA ALA A 100 -4.91 -2.66 -0.45
C ALA A 100 -3.50 -3.00 -0.90
N LEU A 101 -2.61 -2.02 -0.81
CA LEU A 101 -1.25 -2.11 -1.31
C LEU A 101 -0.29 -2.78 -0.31
N GLU A 102 -0.75 -3.02 0.91
CA GLU A 102 0.00 -3.71 1.96
C GLU A 102 -0.34 -5.22 2.06
N GLY A 103 -1.20 -5.72 1.16
CA GLY A 103 -1.62 -7.12 1.10
C GLY A 103 -2.80 -7.48 2.01
N GLY A 104 -3.47 -6.49 2.62
CA GLY A 104 -4.56 -6.73 3.56
C GLY A 104 -5.93 -7.03 2.91
N ILE A 105 -6.03 -6.95 1.58
CA ILE A 105 -7.32 -6.97 0.87
C ILE A 105 -7.56 -8.24 0.08
N SER A 106 -6.53 -8.82 -0.52
CA SER A 106 -6.65 -10.12 -1.17
C SER A 106 -6.27 -11.23 -0.21
N LYS A 107 -6.98 -12.36 -0.26
CA LYS A 107 -6.67 -13.56 0.53
C LYS A 107 -5.22 -14.02 0.35
N GLN A 108 -4.66 -13.84 -0.84
CA GLN A 108 -3.27 -14.17 -1.19
C GLN A 108 -2.42 -12.92 -1.43
N GLY A 109 -2.90 -11.76 -0.96
CA GLY A 109 -2.15 -10.52 -0.86
C GLY A 109 -1.07 -10.63 0.21
N MET A 110 0.11 -10.05 -0.05
CA MET A 110 1.21 -10.06 0.91
C MET A 110 2.10 -8.82 0.76
N ARG A 111 2.90 -8.54 1.80
CA ARG A 111 3.94 -7.51 1.72
C ARG A 111 5.01 -7.87 0.70
N ALA A 112 5.59 -6.83 0.09
CA ALA A 112 6.73 -6.96 -0.81
C ALA A 112 7.91 -7.66 -0.13
N SER A 113 8.02 -8.97 -0.35
CA SER A 113 9.02 -9.85 0.24
C SER A 113 9.27 -11.03 -0.69
N ARG A 114 10.28 -11.86 -0.40
CA ARG A 114 10.71 -12.98 -1.26
C ARG A 114 9.52 -13.85 -1.68
N GLY A 115 9.31 -13.99 -2.99
CA GLY A 115 8.22 -14.78 -3.57
C GLY A 115 6.89 -14.03 -3.73
N ALA A 116 6.79 -12.76 -3.35
CA ALA A 116 5.66 -11.95 -3.74
C ALA A 116 5.75 -11.61 -5.24
N VAL A 117 4.65 -11.80 -5.97
CA VAL A 117 4.49 -11.32 -7.35
C VAL A 117 4.49 -9.79 -7.34
N ASP A 118 5.45 -9.19 -8.03
CA ASP A 118 5.69 -7.74 -8.03
C ASP A 118 5.42 -7.05 -9.36
N SER A 119 5.39 -7.79 -10.47
CA SER A 119 4.90 -7.31 -11.76
C SER A 119 4.10 -8.37 -12.50
N VAL A 120 3.15 -7.91 -13.30
CA VAL A 120 2.31 -8.74 -14.17
C VAL A 120 2.27 -8.10 -15.55
N ARG A 121 2.35 -8.93 -16.60
CA ARG A 121 2.09 -8.56 -17.99
C ARG A 121 1.19 -9.59 -18.64
N ILE A 122 0.28 -9.16 -19.50
CA ILE A 122 -0.53 -10.04 -20.32
C ILE A 122 -0.24 -9.72 -21.79
N VAL A 123 0.32 -10.68 -22.52
CA VAL A 123 0.70 -10.50 -23.93
C VAL A 123 0.15 -11.67 -24.74
N ASN A 124 -0.64 -11.41 -25.78
CA ASN A 124 -1.28 -12.44 -26.59
C ASN A 124 -2.08 -13.46 -25.75
N ASN A 125 -2.80 -12.97 -24.73
CA ASN A 125 -3.56 -13.78 -23.78
C ASN A 125 -2.72 -14.68 -22.85
N GLU A 126 -1.40 -14.52 -22.83
CA GLU A 126 -0.49 -15.22 -21.91
C GLU A 126 -0.10 -14.29 -20.77
N MET A 127 -0.23 -14.78 -19.53
CA MET A 127 0.19 -14.03 -18.33
C MET A 127 1.64 -14.33 -17.99
N ILE A 128 2.42 -13.28 -17.81
CA ILE A 128 3.84 -13.31 -17.43
C ILE A 128 3.96 -12.56 -16.10
N ILE A 129 4.59 -13.19 -15.12
CA ILE A 129 4.77 -12.62 -13.77
C ILE A 129 6.26 -12.57 -13.41
N THR A 130 6.64 -11.59 -12.58
CA THR A 130 7.92 -11.61 -11.86
C THR A 130 7.67 -11.69 -10.36
N THR A 131 8.70 -12.11 -9.62
CA THR A 131 8.64 -12.16 -8.16
C THR A 131 9.89 -11.54 -7.54
N ILE A 132 9.72 -11.02 -6.32
CA ILE A 132 10.84 -10.50 -5.53
C ILE A 132 11.83 -11.63 -5.24
N GLN A 133 13.11 -11.36 -5.57
CA GLN A 133 14.23 -12.29 -5.53
C GLN A 133 14.11 -13.49 -6.49
N ASN A 134 13.26 -13.42 -7.53
CA ASN A 134 13.04 -14.51 -8.48
C ASN A 134 12.71 -15.86 -7.82
N ALA A 135 12.04 -15.81 -6.66
CA ALA A 135 11.59 -17.01 -5.95
C ALA A 135 10.27 -17.53 -6.53
N LYS A 136 9.90 -18.77 -6.22
CA LYS A 136 8.55 -19.24 -6.58
C LYS A 136 7.47 -18.33 -5.97
N PRO A 137 6.39 -18.01 -6.70
CA PRO A 137 5.34 -17.13 -6.20
C PRO A 137 4.61 -17.79 -5.03
N ILE A 138 4.33 -17.01 -3.98
CA ILE A 138 3.56 -17.46 -2.80
C ILE A 138 2.43 -16.49 -2.43
N GLY A 139 2.24 -15.45 -3.24
CA GLY A 139 1.25 -14.39 -3.07
C GLY A 139 1.60 -13.21 -3.97
N ILE A 140 0.82 -12.14 -3.86
CA ILE A 140 0.95 -10.94 -4.70
C ILE A 140 1.11 -9.68 -3.83
N CYS A 141 2.04 -8.79 -4.17
CA CYS A 141 2.20 -7.51 -3.46
C CYS A 141 1.46 -6.37 -4.15
N GLY A 142 1.42 -5.19 -3.51
CA GLY A 142 0.68 -4.04 -4.03
C GLY A 142 0.99 -3.68 -5.48
N SER A 143 2.27 -3.67 -5.89
CA SER A 143 2.63 -3.39 -7.29
C SER A 143 2.13 -4.48 -8.25
N GLY A 144 2.22 -5.75 -7.86
CA GLY A 144 1.67 -6.86 -8.63
C GLY A 144 0.15 -6.77 -8.78
N ILE A 145 -0.59 -6.35 -7.75
CA ILE A 145 -2.04 -6.14 -7.84
C ILE A 145 -2.38 -5.02 -8.82
N VAL A 146 -1.66 -3.89 -8.77
CA VAL A 146 -1.87 -2.78 -9.71
C VAL A 146 -1.62 -3.23 -11.14
N ASP A 147 -0.51 -3.92 -11.41
CA ASP A 147 -0.19 -4.44 -12.73
C ASP A 147 -1.24 -5.47 -13.19
N LEU A 148 -1.64 -6.40 -12.33
CA LEU A 148 -2.65 -7.42 -12.64
C LEU A 148 -3.96 -6.78 -13.09
N LEU A 149 -4.48 -5.82 -12.33
CA LEU A 149 -5.72 -5.12 -12.66
C LEU A 149 -5.59 -4.31 -13.96
N ALA A 150 -4.48 -3.59 -14.12
CA ALA A 150 -4.24 -2.78 -15.31
C ALA A 150 -4.17 -3.65 -16.58
N GLU A 151 -3.39 -4.72 -16.56
CA GLU A 151 -3.23 -5.62 -17.71
C GLU A 151 -4.52 -6.38 -18.01
N MET A 152 -5.25 -6.83 -16.99
CA MET A 152 -6.55 -7.47 -17.20
C MET A 152 -7.55 -6.51 -17.87
N LEU A 153 -7.56 -5.23 -17.49
CA LEU A 153 -8.42 -4.24 -18.14
C LEU A 153 -7.99 -3.99 -19.59
N LEU A 154 -6.71 -3.78 -19.82
CA LEU A 154 -6.15 -3.49 -21.15
C LEU A 154 -6.38 -4.64 -22.14
N GLU A 155 -6.23 -5.88 -21.68
CA GLU A 155 -6.43 -7.08 -22.50
C GLU A 155 -7.90 -7.57 -22.51
N GLY A 156 -8.80 -6.88 -21.80
CA GLY A 156 -10.24 -7.16 -21.76
C GLY A 156 -10.62 -8.42 -21.00
N TRP A 157 -9.79 -8.86 -20.06
CA TRP A 157 -10.08 -9.93 -19.09
C TRP A 157 -11.07 -9.45 -18.03
N ILE A 158 -11.07 -8.15 -17.74
CA ILE A 158 -12.12 -7.46 -16.99
C ILE A 158 -12.70 -6.32 -17.85
N ASP A 159 -13.95 -5.94 -17.59
CA ASP A 159 -14.60 -4.79 -18.21
C ASP A 159 -14.46 -3.49 -17.39
N TYR A 160 -14.97 -2.37 -17.92
CA TYR A 160 -14.96 -1.06 -17.24
C TYR A 160 -15.85 -0.99 -15.99
N SER A 161 -16.62 -2.05 -15.69
CA SER A 161 -17.39 -2.20 -14.46
C SER A 161 -16.66 -3.12 -13.46
N ASP A 162 -15.36 -3.34 -13.67
CA ASP A 162 -14.47 -4.16 -12.86
C ASP A 162 -14.90 -5.63 -12.79
N ARG A 163 -15.64 -6.13 -13.79
CA ARG A 163 -16.12 -7.53 -13.81
C ARG A 163 -15.30 -8.39 -14.75
N PHE A 164 -15.02 -9.62 -14.33
CA PHE A 164 -14.42 -10.63 -15.21
C PHE A 164 -15.29 -10.89 -16.45
N VAL A 165 -14.62 -11.06 -17.60
CA VAL A 165 -15.24 -11.45 -18.88
C VAL A 165 -15.01 -12.95 -19.10
N PRO A 166 -16.02 -13.82 -18.86
CA PRO A 166 -15.84 -15.26 -18.96
C PRO A 166 -15.45 -15.70 -20.38
N GLY A 167 -14.54 -16.67 -20.49
CA GLY A 167 -14.06 -17.19 -21.77
C GLY A 167 -13.02 -16.31 -22.46
N ARG A 168 -12.64 -15.16 -21.89
CA ARG A 168 -11.53 -14.35 -22.41
C ARG A 168 -10.18 -15.06 -22.23
N SER A 169 -10.00 -15.76 -21.13
CA SER A 169 -8.80 -16.54 -20.80
C SER A 169 -9.19 -17.81 -20.06
N GLU A 170 -8.41 -18.87 -20.25
CA GLU A 170 -8.54 -20.12 -19.50
C GLU A 170 -8.21 -19.96 -18.01
N ARG A 171 -7.49 -18.88 -17.65
CA ARG A 171 -7.17 -18.53 -16.27
C ARG A 171 -8.37 -17.94 -15.52
N ILE A 172 -9.43 -17.54 -16.22
CA ILE A 172 -10.66 -17.00 -15.61
C ILE A 172 -11.63 -18.15 -15.38
N VAL A 173 -11.84 -18.51 -14.13
CA VAL A 173 -12.63 -19.68 -13.74
C VAL A 173 -13.63 -19.35 -12.63
N LEU A 174 -14.68 -20.14 -12.53
CA LEU A 174 -15.61 -20.07 -11.41
C LEU A 174 -15.07 -20.93 -10.26
N ARG A 175 -14.92 -20.35 -9.07
CA ARG A 175 -14.54 -21.02 -7.82
C ARG A 175 -15.49 -20.56 -6.71
N GLU A 176 -16.05 -21.50 -5.96
CA GLU A 176 -16.92 -21.20 -4.80
C GLU A 176 -18.08 -20.22 -5.08
N GLY A 177 -18.52 -20.12 -6.34
CA GLY A 177 -19.63 -19.23 -6.76
C GLY A 177 -19.21 -17.83 -7.22
N GLU A 178 -17.91 -17.51 -7.25
CA GLU A 178 -17.38 -16.26 -7.82
C GLU A 178 -16.35 -16.52 -8.92
N TYR A 179 -16.19 -15.54 -9.82
CA TYR A 179 -15.11 -15.58 -10.81
C TYR A 179 -13.79 -15.19 -10.16
N VAL A 180 -12.73 -15.91 -10.52
CA VAL A 180 -11.35 -15.65 -10.11
C VAL A 180 -10.43 -15.72 -11.32
N VAL A 181 -9.30 -15.05 -11.26
CA VAL A 181 -8.17 -15.27 -12.17
C VAL A 181 -7.08 -16.06 -11.46
N ILE A 182 -6.56 -17.09 -12.12
CA ILE A 182 -5.39 -17.85 -11.66
C ILE A 182 -4.12 -17.16 -12.17
N TYR A 183 -3.45 -16.42 -11.29
CA TYR A 183 -2.21 -15.71 -11.64
C TYR A 183 -0.95 -16.56 -11.48
N ALA A 184 -1.03 -17.68 -10.75
CA ALA A 184 -0.03 -18.74 -10.80
C ALA A 184 -0.69 -20.11 -10.58
N TRP A 185 -0.38 -21.09 -11.41
CA TRP A 185 -0.85 -22.46 -11.28
C TRP A 185 -0.15 -23.18 -10.13
N GLU A 186 -0.73 -24.29 -9.64
CA GLU A 186 -0.18 -25.09 -8.53
C GLU A 186 1.28 -25.53 -8.78
N ASN A 187 1.61 -25.93 -10.01
CA ASN A 187 2.96 -26.36 -10.40
C ASN A 187 3.98 -25.20 -10.47
N GLU A 188 3.51 -23.97 -10.66
CA GLU A 188 4.31 -22.75 -10.67
C GLU A 188 4.53 -22.22 -9.25
N SER A 189 3.52 -22.37 -8.40
CA SER A 189 3.47 -21.87 -7.02
C SER A 189 4.52 -22.48 -6.09
N GLY A 190 4.94 -21.68 -5.12
CA GLY A 190 5.78 -22.08 -3.98
C GLY A 190 4.98 -22.58 -2.78
N SER A 191 3.65 -22.39 -2.77
CA SER A 191 2.76 -22.84 -1.69
C SER A 191 2.03 -24.16 -1.99
N SER A 192 2.27 -24.77 -3.16
CA SER A 192 1.60 -26.00 -3.61
C SER A 192 0.06 -25.87 -3.68
N GLU A 193 -0.41 -24.68 -4.02
CA GLU A 193 -1.81 -24.36 -4.31
C GLU A 193 -1.86 -23.35 -5.46
N GLU A 194 -3.01 -23.26 -6.14
CA GLU A 194 -3.27 -22.19 -7.11
C GLU A 194 -3.25 -20.83 -6.40
N LEU A 195 -2.65 -19.84 -7.05
CA LEU A 195 -2.71 -18.45 -6.60
C LEU A 195 -3.76 -17.70 -7.42
N LEU A 196 -4.78 -17.22 -6.72
CA LEU A 196 -6.05 -16.73 -7.22
C LEU A 196 -6.25 -15.26 -6.83
N PHE A 197 -6.85 -14.49 -7.72
CA PHE A 197 -7.35 -13.15 -7.42
C PHE A 197 -8.83 -13.09 -7.78
N SER A 198 -9.68 -12.83 -6.79
CA SER A 198 -11.13 -13.00 -6.94
C SER A 198 -11.85 -11.73 -7.39
N GLN A 199 -13.12 -11.87 -7.81
CA GLN A 199 -13.99 -10.74 -8.09
C GLN A 199 -14.15 -9.86 -6.84
N THR A 200 -14.21 -10.48 -5.66
CA THR A 200 -14.27 -9.79 -4.37
C THR A 200 -12.98 -9.00 -4.10
N ASP A 201 -11.81 -9.55 -4.42
CA ASP A 201 -10.52 -8.86 -4.29
C ASP A 201 -10.45 -7.61 -5.19
N ILE A 202 -10.93 -7.70 -6.43
CA ILE A 202 -11.02 -6.57 -7.36
C ILE A 202 -11.87 -5.44 -6.76
N LEU A 203 -13.09 -5.76 -6.32
CA LEU A 203 -14.02 -4.76 -5.78
C LEU A 203 -13.45 -4.11 -4.52
N SER A 204 -12.88 -4.91 -3.62
CA SER A 204 -12.28 -4.41 -2.38
C SER A 204 -11.07 -3.51 -2.65
N PHE A 205 -10.27 -3.83 -3.68
CA PHE A 205 -9.19 -2.95 -4.13
C PHE A 205 -9.72 -1.62 -4.69
N MET A 206 -10.78 -1.66 -5.49
CA MET A 206 -11.39 -0.47 -6.08
C MET A 206 -12.02 0.46 -5.04
N ASP A 207 -12.66 -0.09 -4.00
CA ASP A 207 -13.18 0.69 -2.87
C ASP A 207 -12.04 1.42 -2.12
N THR A 208 -10.91 0.76 -1.97
CA THR A 208 -9.71 1.33 -1.33
C THR A 208 -9.10 2.45 -2.18
N LYS A 209 -8.96 2.22 -3.49
CA LYS A 209 -8.49 3.24 -4.44
C LYS A 209 -9.45 4.44 -4.49
N ALA A 210 -10.76 4.23 -4.37
CA ALA A 210 -11.75 5.30 -4.39
C ALA A 210 -11.57 6.28 -3.23
N ALA A 211 -10.97 5.87 -2.11
CA ALA A 211 -10.64 6.79 -1.04
C ALA A 211 -9.56 7.82 -1.43
N ALA A 212 -8.69 7.50 -2.40
CA ALA A 212 -7.78 8.46 -3.03
C ALA A 212 -8.44 9.28 -4.16
N ASN A 213 -9.69 8.97 -4.55
CA ASN A 213 -10.46 9.66 -5.58
C ASN A 213 -11.90 9.92 -5.08
N THR A 214 -12.04 10.87 -4.17
CA THR A 214 -13.36 11.30 -3.67
C THR A 214 -14.01 12.28 -4.65
N LYS A 215 -15.21 11.94 -5.12
CA LYS A 215 -16.06 12.85 -5.92
C LYS A 215 -16.60 14.01 -5.09
#